data_AF-A0AAE1R4J7-F1
#
_entry.id   AF-A0AAE1R4J7-F1
#
_cell.length_a   1.000
_cell.length_b   1.000
_cell.length_c   1.000
_cell.angle_alpha   90.00
_cell.angle_beta   90.00
_cell.angle_gamma   90.00
#
_symmetry.space_group_name_H-M   'P 1'
#
loop_
_entity.id
_entity.type
_entity.pdbx_description
1 polymer ?
#
loop_
_entity_poly.entity_id
_entity_poly.type
_entity_poly.pdbx_seq_one_letter_code
_entity_poly.pdbx_strand_id
1 'polypeptide(L)'
;MASTSLLKSSPVVDKSEFIKGQILCQPSISVIRCHPISAPSLTVRAASAYADELVKTAKTIASPGRGILAMDELNATCGKRLASIGLENTEANRQAYRTLLVTAPSLGEYISGSILFEETLYQSTVDGRKMVDVLVEQNIVPGIKVDKGLVPLAGSNDESWAKVLMALPLALLLTTNKELALPNGVSL
;
A
#
# COMPACT_ATOMS: atom_id res chain seq x y z
N MET A 1 -49.42 -6.82 21.29
CA MET A 1 -49.22 -8.27 21.51
C MET A 1 -47.72 -8.51 21.60
N ALA A 2 -47.23 -8.71 22.82
CA ALA A 2 -45.82 -8.97 23.10
C ALA A 2 -45.47 -10.41 22.73
N SER A 3 -44.30 -10.64 22.16
CA SER A 3 -43.68 -11.97 22.15
C SER A 3 -42.17 -11.83 22.19
N THR A 4 -41.63 -12.12 23.37
CA THR A 4 -40.21 -12.27 23.70
C THR A 4 -39.83 -13.75 23.60
N SER A 5 -38.68 -14.07 23.00
CA SER A 5 -37.99 -15.35 23.19
C SER A 5 -36.51 -15.18 22.83
N LEU A 6 -35.63 -15.07 23.82
CA LEU A 6 -34.83 -16.16 24.43
C LEU A 6 -33.47 -16.35 23.75
N LEU A 7 -32.50 -15.58 24.26
CA LEU A 7 -31.06 -15.81 24.11
C LEU A 7 -30.68 -17.14 24.76
N LYS A 8 -29.91 -17.97 24.04
CA LYS A 8 -29.33 -19.21 24.55
C LYS A 8 -27.80 -19.06 24.56
N SER A 9 -27.21 -19.04 25.75
CA SER A 9 -25.76 -18.99 25.98
C SER A 9 -25.13 -20.37 25.86
N SER A 10 -24.01 -20.46 25.13
CA SER A 10 -23.19 -21.67 24.96
C SER A 10 -22.43 -22.06 26.24
N PRO A 11 -22.12 -23.35 26.47
CA PRO A 11 -21.47 -23.81 27.69
C PRO A 11 -19.95 -23.58 27.67
N VAL A 12 -19.43 -23.14 28.81
CA VAL A 12 -18.01 -22.97 29.14
C VAL A 12 -17.44 -24.32 29.59
N VAL A 13 -16.30 -24.73 29.02
CA VAL A 13 -15.57 -25.96 29.37
C VAL A 13 -14.53 -25.65 30.45
N ASP A 14 -14.64 -26.32 31.59
CA ASP A 14 -13.72 -26.21 32.74
C ASP A 14 -12.51 -27.17 32.62
N LYS A 15 -11.37 -26.77 33.19
CA LYS A 15 -10.00 -27.16 32.80
C LYS A 15 -9.30 -28.14 33.77
N SER A 16 -10.03 -28.97 34.50
CA SER A 16 -9.50 -29.54 35.77
C SER A 16 -9.56 -31.06 35.95
N GLU A 17 -9.56 -31.89 34.90
CA GLU A 17 -9.54 -33.37 35.05
C GLU A 17 -8.55 -34.10 34.11
N PHE A 18 -7.25 -33.73 34.13
CA PHE A 18 -6.23 -34.47 33.36
C PHE A 18 -4.93 -34.70 34.12
N ILE A 19 -4.99 -34.99 35.42
CA ILE A 19 -3.81 -35.50 36.15
C ILE A 19 -4.26 -36.57 37.14
N LYS A 20 -4.21 -37.85 36.73
CA LYS A 20 -3.90 -38.97 37.62
C LYS A 20 -3.64 -40.27 36.83
N GLY A 21 -2.37 -40.68 36.85
CA GLY A 21 -1.98 -42.09 36.91
C GLY A 21 -1.68 -42.77 35.58
N GLN A 22 -0.39 -42.93 35.28
CA GLN A 22 0.20 -44.21 34.86
C GLN A 22 1.73 -44.13 34.93
N ILE A 23 2.32 -45.07 35.67
CA ILE A 23 3.76 -45.32 35.80
C ILE A 23 4.09 -46.57 34.97
N LEU A 24 5.28 -46.55 34.35
CA LEU A 24 6.10 -47.66 33.82
C LEU A 24 5.93 -48.08 32.35
N CYS A 25 6.90 -47.65 31.52
CA CYS A 25 7.70 -48.48 30.60
C CYS A 25 8.74 -47.57 29.90
N GLN A 26 10.02 -47.70 30.23
CA GLN A 26 11.10 -46.95 29.57
C GLN A 26 11.54 -47.65 28.27
N PRO A 27 11.64 -46.94 27.13
CA PRO A 27 12.50 -47.36 26.03
C PRO A 27 13.86 -46.66 26.11
N SER A 28 14.94 -47.37 25.77
CA SER A 28 16.28 -46.82 25.66
C SER A 28 16.33 -45.73 24.58
N ILE A 29 16.53 -44.47 24.97
CA ILE A 29 16.71 -43.36 24.03
C ILE A 29 18.19 -43.32 23.63
N SER A 30 18.46 -43.69 22.39
CA SER A 30 19.72 -43.36 21.72
C SER A 30 19.71 -41.86 21.42
N VAL A 31 20.51 -41.07 22.13
CA VAL A 31 20.65 -39.63 21.85
C VAL A 31 21.46 -39.46 20.56
N ILE A 32 20.77 -39.28 19.43
CA ILE A 32 21.41 -38.78 18.20
C ILE A 32 21.62 -37.28 18.40
N ARG A 33 22.89 -36.88 18.56
CA ARG A 33 23.28 -35.48 18.67
C ARG A 33 23.28 -34.86 17.27
N CYS A 34 22.10 -34.39 16.82
CA CYS A 34 22.00 -33.59 15.61
C CYS A 34 22.76 -32.27 15.83
N HIS A 35 23.84 -32.06 15.08
CA HIS A 35 24.48 -30.75 15.00
C HIS A 35 23.59 -29.87 14.12
N PRO A 36 23.22 -28.65 14.54
CA PRO A 36 22.50 -27.74 13.68
C PRO A 36 23.42 -27.36 12.52
N ILE A 37 23.12 -27.90 11.33
CA ILE A 37 23.69 -27.38 10.09
C ILE A 37 23.06 -26.00 9.91
N SER A 38 23.85 -24.96 10.18
CA SER A 38 23.48 -23.59 9.86
C SER A 38 23.25 -23.51 8.36
N ALA A 39 21.98 -23.42 7.95
CA ALA A 39 21.65 -23.16 6.55
C ALA A 39 22.35 -21.86 6.12
N PRO A 40 23.04 -21.82 4.97
CA PRO A 40 23.55 -20.57 4.45
C PRO A 40 22.35 -19.70 4.07
N SER A 41 22.05 -18.71 4.92
CA SER A 41 21.08 -17.66 4.61
C SER A 41 21.68 -16.73 3.57
N LEU A 42 21.65 -17.16 2.30
CA LEU A 42 21.91 -16.28 1.17
C LEU A 42 20.79 -15.25 1.11
N THR A 43 21.02 -14.09 1.71
CA THR A 43 20.15 -12.92 1.51
C THR A 43 20.53 -12.30 0.18
N VAL A 44 19.80 -12.65 -0.88
CA VAL A 44 19.85 -11.89 -2.13
C VAL A 44 19.23 -10.52 -1.84
N ARG A 45 20.06 -9.54 -1.51
CA ARG A 45 19.63 -8.14 -1.51
C ARG A 45 19.65 -7.68 -2.96
N ALA A 46 18.52 -7.18 -3.44
CA ALA A 46 18.49 -6.42 -4.68
C ALA A 46 19.35 -5.15 -4.45
N ALA A 47 20.63 -5.20 -4.81
CA ALA A 47 21.51 -4.06 -4.79
C ALA A 47 21.13 -3.15 -5.97
N SER A 48 20.09 -2.34 -5.79
CA SER A 48 19.74 -1.31 -6.77
C SER A 48 20.61 -0.08 -6.54
N ALA A 49 20.98 0.61 -7.62
CA ALA A 49 21.68 1.90 -7.55
C ALA A 49 20.89 2.98 -6.77
N TYR A 50 19.64 2.71 -6.42
CA TYR A 50 18.71 3.60 -5.72
C TYR A 50 18.46 3.18 -4.26
N ALA A 51 19.17 2.20 -3.71
CA ALA A 51 18.90 1.68 -2.37
C ALA A 51 18.91 2.78 -1.30
N ASP A 52 19.92 3.64 -1.29
CA ASP A 52 20.04 4.74 -0.33
C ASP A 52 18.94 5.80 -0.51
N GLU A 53 18.58 6.08 -1.75
CA GLU A 53 17.51 7.02 -2.09
C GLU A 53 16.13 6.49 -1.66
N LEU A 54 15.86 5.20 -1.88
CA LEU A 54 14.63 4.54 -1.44
C LEU A 54 14.53 4.58 0.09
N VAL A 55 15.63 4.29 0.80
CA VAL A 55 15.68 4.39 2.27
C VAL A 55 15.46 5.83 2.73
N LYS A 56 16.09 6.82 2.07
CA LYS A 56 15.89 8.23 2.37
C LYS A 56 14.42 8.65 2.19
N THR A 57 13.82 8.27 1.07
CA THR A 57 12.42 8.57 0.75
C THR A 57 11.47 7.92 1.76
N ALA A 58 11.68 6.64 2.09
CA ALA A 58 10.90 5.94 3.09
C ALA A 58 10.98 6.60 4.47
N LYS A 59 12.18 7.05 4.88
CA LYS A 59 12.36 7.82 6.13
C LYS A 59 11.62 9.16 6.11
N THR A 60 11.64 9.87 4.99
CA THR A 60 10.89 11.13 4.83
C THR A 60 9.39 10.89 4.95
N ILE A 61 8.86 9.87 4.28
CA ILE A 61 7.42 9.53 4.33
C ILE A 61 7.04 9.08 5.75
N ALA A 62 7.87 8.29 6.43
CA ALA A 62 7.60 7.78 7.77
C ALA A 62 8.05 8.73 8.91
N SER A 63 8.20 10.03 8.64
CA SER A 63 8.60 11.00 9.66
C SER A 63 7.54 11.12 10.78
N PRO A 64 7.93 11.21 12.06
CA PRO A 64 6.98 11.33 13.18
C PRO A 64 6.03 12.51 13.02
N GLY A 65 4.76 12.30 13.37
CA GLY A 65 3.72 13.34 13.31
C GLY A 65 3.17 13.64 11.92
N ARG A 66 3.67 12.97 10.86
CA ARG A 66 3.14 13.10 9.49
C ARG A 66 2.59 11.78 8.96
N GLY A 67 1.66 11.87 8.00
CA GLY A 67 0.99 10.75 7.35
C GLY A 67 0.98 10.86 5.82
N ILE A 68 0.22 9.96 5.19
CA ILE A 68 0.08 9.89 3.73
C ILE A 68 -1.33 10.34 3.32
N LEU A 69 -1.41 11.24 2.34
CA LEU A 69 -2.66 11.61 1.68
C LEU A 69 -2.93 10.66 0.51
N ALA A 70 -3.92 9.78 0.65
CA ALA A 70 -4.35 8.90 -0.44
C ALA A 70 -5.41 9.62 -1.29
N MET A 71 -4.99 10.15 -2.43
CA MET A 71 -5.85 10.86 -3.39
C MET A 71 -5.81 10.22 -4.79
N ASP A 72 -5.62 8.91 -4.81
CA ASP A 72 -5.41 8.05 -5.97
C ASP A 72 -6.70 7.35 -6.46
N GLU A 73 -7.82 8.02 -6.28
CA GLU A 73 -9.12 7.48 -6.65
C GLU A 73 -9.28 7.47 -8.15
N LEU A 74 -9.64 6.30 -8.68
CA LEU A 74 -10.02 6.13 -10.07
C LEU A 74 -11.22 7.02 -10.38
N ASN A 75 -11.39 7.43 -11.64
CA ASN A 75 -12.49 8.30 -12.08
C ASN A 75 -13.88 7.79 -11.67
N ALA A 76 -14.09 6.47 -11.69
CA ALA A 76 -15.35 5.87 -11.25
C ALA A 76 -15.60 6.02 -9.73
N THR A 77 -14.54 5.93 -8.91
CA THR A 77 -14.65 6.07 -7.45
C THR A 77 -14.80 7.53 -7.06
N CYS A 78 -14.00 8.42 -7.66
CA CYS A 78 -14.14 9.86 -7.47
C CYS A 78 -15.54 10.34 -7.89
N GLY A 79 -16.07 9.83 -9.02
CA GLY A 79 -17.41 10.12 -9.47
C GLY A 79 -18.50 9.77 -8.46
N LYS A 80 -18.39 8.65 -7.73
CA LYS A 80 -19.33 8.29 -6.66
C LYS A 80 -19.29 9.30 -5.50
N ARG A 81 -18.12 9.82 -5.15
CA ARG A 81 -17.98 10.86 -4.13
C ARG A 81 -18.56 12.19 -4.57
N LEU A 82 -18.27 12.62 -5.81
CA LEU A 82 -18.85 13.84 -6.38
C LEU A 82 -20.38 13.75 -6.45
N ALA A 83 -20.91 12.60 -6.89
CA ALA A 83 -22.35 12.36 -6.93
C ALA A 83 -23.00 12.45 -5.55
N SER A 84 -22.33 12.00 -4.48
CA SER A 84 -22.88 12.09 -3.11
C SER A 84 -23.10 13.53 -2.61
N ILE A 85 -22.44 14.51 -3.24
CA ILE A 85 -22.61 15.94 -2.96
C ILE A 85 -23.32 16.68 -4.10
N GLY A 86 -23.93 15.95 -5.03
CA GLY A 86 -24.71 16.54 -6.14
C GLY A 86 -23.87 17.12 -7.29
N LEU A 87 -22.58 16.77 -7.38
CA LEU A 87 -21.71 17.19 -8.49
C LEU A 87 -21.56 16.10 -9.56
N GLU A 88 -21.49 16.54 -10.81
CA GLU A 88 -21.22 15.66 -11.96
C GLU A 88 -19.76 15.20 -11.98
N ASN A 89 -19.51 13.98 -12.47
CA ASN A 89 -18.16 13.43 -12.64
C ASN A 89 -17.46 13.97 -13.90
N THR A 90 -17.20 15.28 -13.93
CA THR A 90 -16.41 15.92 -15.00
C THR A 90 -14.94 16.01 -14.59
N GLU A 91 -14.05 16.11 -15.58
CA GLU A 91 -12.61 16.31 -15.31
C GLU A 91 -12.38 17.59 -14.48
N ALA A 92 -13.03 18.70 -14.84
CA ALA A 92 -12.92 19.96 -14.12
C ALA A 92 -13.31 19.83 -12.63
N ASN A 93 -14.36 19.06 -12.31
CA ASN A 93 -14.75 18.83 -10.92
C ASN A 93 -13.75 17.96 -10.16
N ARG A 94 -13.18 16.93 -10.81
CA ARG A 94 -12.11 16.10 -10.21
C ARG A 94 -10.85 16.92 -9.98
N GLN A 95 -10.46 17.74 -10.95
CA GLN A 95 -9.33 18.67 -10.86
C GLN A 95 -9.53 19.68 -9.73
N ALA A 96 -10.71 20.32 -9.66
CA ALA A 96 -11.03 21.28 -8.60
C ALA A 96 -11.01 20.60 -7.21
N TYR A 97 -11.56 19.39 -7.09
CA TYR A 97 -11.50 18.61 -5.86
C TYR A 97 -10.05 18.31 -5.44
N ARG A 98 -9.19 17.85 -6.36
CA ARG A 98 -7.78 17.57 -6.04
C ARG A 98 -6.99 18.85 -5.77
N THR A 99 -7.29 19.94 -6.48
CA THR A 99 -6.71 21.25 -6.20
C THR A 99 -6.99 21.66 -4.76
N LEU A 100 -8.26 21.58 -4.33
CA LEU A 100 -8.67 21.91 -2.97
C LEU A 100 -7.89 21.10 -1.92
N LEU A 101 -7.59 19.83 -2.19
CA LEU A 101 -6.80 19.01 -1.27
C LEU A 101 -5.34 19.48 -1.20
N VAL A 102 -4.68 19.70 -2.34
CA VAL A 102 -3.24 20.01 -2.33
C VAL A 102 -2.93 21.45 -1.97
N THR A 103 -3.88 22.38 -2.13
CA THR A 103 -3.71 23.80 -1.77
C THR A 103 -4.16 24.10 -0.34
N ALA A 104 -4.56 23.10 0.43
CA ALA A 104 -4.89 23.27 1.84
C ALA A 104 -3.70 23.91 2.60
N PRO A 105 -3.93 24.98 3.38
CA PRO A 105 -2.86 25.65 4.11
C PRO A 105 -2.24 24.70 5.14
N SER A 106 -0.92 24.78 5.30
CA SER A 106 -0.16 23.96 6.25
C SER A 106 -0.29 22.44 6.07
N LEU A 107 -0.71 21.95 4.88
CA LEU A 107 -0.84 20.51 4.62
C LEU A 107 0.48 19.75 4.87
N GLY A 108 1.61 20.32 4.45
CA GLY A 108 2.95 19.73 4.62
C GLY A 108 3.42 19.52 6.07
N GLU A 109 2.77 20.16 7.04
CA GLU A 109 3.06 19.95 8.47
C GLU A 109 2.60 18.56 8.94
N TYR A 110 1.54 18.02 8.32
CA TYR A 110 0.89 16.77 8.71
C TYR A 110 1.00 15.68 7.65
N ILE A 111 1.31 16.03 6.41
CA ILE A 111 1.42 15.09 5.30
C ILE A 111 2.86 15.08 4.81
N SER A 112 3.43 13.89 4.68
CA SER A 112 4.80 13.66 4.21
C SER A 112 4.84 13.04 2.82
N GLY A 113 3.77 12.38 2.40
CA GLY A 113 3.62 11.78 1.09
C GLY A 113 2.19 11.84 0.60
N SER A 114 2.02 11.80 -0.72
CA SER A 114 0.69 11.79 -1.33
C SER A 114 0.64 10.79 -2.48
N ILE A 115 -0.38 9.94 -2.52
CA ILE A 115 -0.59 8.97 -3.60
C ILE A 115 -1.55 9.59 -4.62
N LEU A 116 -1.10 9.67 -5.87
CA LEU A 116 -1.81 10.27 -7.00
C LEU A 116 -2.38 9.20 -7.92
N PHE A 117 -3.47 9.54 -8.60
CA PHE A 117 -3.93 8.81 -9.78
C PHE A 117 -3.22 9.38 -11.02
N GLU A 118 -3.12 8.58 -12.08
CA GLU A 118 -2.44 8.93 -13.33
C GLU A 118 -2.95 10.24 -13.93
N GLU A 119 -4.27 10.46 -13.92
CA GLU A 119 -4.88 11.72 -14.36
C GLU A 119 -4.36 12.91 -13.54
N THR A 120 -4.26 12.77 -12.21
CA THR A 120 -3.83 13.84 -11.31
C THR A 120 -2.34 14.14 -11.41
N LEU A 121 -1.51 13.14 -11.74
CA LEU A 121 -0.06 13.30 -11.89
C LEU A 121 0.31 14.31 -12.98
N TYR A 122 -0.46 14.32 -14.08
CA TYR A 122 -0.23 15.18 -15.24
C TYR A 122 -1.12 16.44 -15.26
N GLN A 123 -2.04 16.57 -14.30
CA GLN A 123 -2.92 17.73 -14.19
C GLN A 123 -2.24 18.93 -13.53
N SER A 124 -2.72 20.11 -13.92
CA SER A 124 -2.50 21.35 -13.18
C SER A 124 -3.63 21.59 -12.18
N THR A 125 -3.34 22.36 -11.15
CA THR A 125 -4.32 23.03 -10.30
C THR A 125 -5.19 23.98 -11.14
N VAL A 126 -6.31 24.43 -10.56
CA VAL A 126 -7.17 25.45 -11.20
C VAL A 126 -6.44 26.76 -11.50
N ASP A 127 -5.36 27.06 -10.75
CA ASP A 127 -4.51 28.24 -10.94
C ASP A 127 -3.37 28.00 -11.95
N GLY A 128 -3.34 26.84 -12.62
CA GLY A 128 -2.40 26.52 -13.70
C GLY A 128 -1.06 25.89 -13.25
N ARG A 129 -0.74 25.87 -11.95
CA ARG A 129 0.47 25.20 -11.43
C ARG A 129 0.31 23.69 -11.44
N LYS A 130 1.36 22.91 -11.76
CA LYS A 130 1.27 21.45 -11.73
C LYS A 130 0.98 20.95 -10.32
N MET A 131 0.10 19.95 -10.19
CA MET A 131 -0.29 19.40 -8.89
C MET A 131 0.93 18.85 -8.11
N VAL A 132 1.87 18.25 -8.84
CA VAL A 132 3.13 17.71 -8.30
C VAL A 132 4.01 18.80 -7.71
N ASP A 133 4.16 19.93 -8.40
CA ASP A 133 5.01 21.02 -7.96
C ASP A 133 4.49 21.61 -6.64
N VAL A 134 3.16 21.76 -6.51
CA VAL A 134 2.50 22.24 -5.29
C VAL A 134 2.76 21.31 -4.08
N LEU A 135 2.82 20.00 -4.30
CA LEU A 135 3.15 19.03 -3.24
C LEU A 135 4.62 19.13 -2.83
N VAL A 136 5.52 19.22 -3.82
CA VAL A 136 6.96 19.30 -3.58
C VAL A 136 7.33 20.58 -2.84
N GLU A 137 6.74 21.72 -3.20
CA GLU A 137 6.90 23.01 -2.50
C GLU A 137 6.53 22.92 -1.01
N GLN A 138 5.60 22.03 -0.66
CA GLN A 138 5.14 21.80 0.72
C GLN A 138 5.91 20.67 1.44
N ASN A 139 6.99 20.15 0.85
CA ASN A 139 7.76 19.02 1.38
C ASN A 139 6.94 17.70 1.49
N ILE A 140 5.99 17.52 0.57
CA ILE A 140 5.21 16.29 0.42
C ILE A 140 5.77 15.49 -0.75
N VAL A 141 6.10 14.22 -0.51
CA VAL A 141 6.62 13.31 -1.55
C VAL A 141 5.47 12.84 -2.45
N PRO A 142 5.46 13.17 -3.75
CA PRO A 142 4.47 12.65 -4.68
C PRO A 142 4.74 11.17 -4.98
N GLY A 143 3.69 10.36 -4.94
CA GLY A 143 3.68 8.95 -5.30
C GLY A 143 2.58 8.66 -6.31
N ILE A 144 2.70 7.57 -7.06
CA ILE A 144 1.77 7.18 -8.12
C ILE A 144 1.14 5.82 -7.81
N LYS A 145 -0.16 5.70 -8.02
CA LYS A 145 -0.84 4.40 -8.03
C LYS A 145 -0.49 3.62 -9.29
N VAL A 146 0.05 2.43 -9.11
CA VAL A 146 0.51 1.56 -10.21
C VAL A 146 -0.39 0.35 -10.46
N ASP A 147 -1.35 0.07 -9.56
CA ASP A 147 -2.35 -0.96 -9.80
C ASP A 147 -3.39 -0.48 -10.84
N LYS A 148 -3.93 -1.45 -11.58
CA LYS A 148 -4.97 -1.24 -12.60
C LYS A 148 -6.28 -1.93 -12.18
N GLY A 149 -6.52 -2.01 -10.87
CA GLY A 149 -7.73 -2.59 -10.28
C GLY A 149 -7.70 -4.10 -10.07
N LEU A 150 -8.80 -4.62 -9.51
CA LEU A 150 -8.97 -6.01 -9.12
C LEU A 150 -9.67 -6.83 -10.21
N VAL A 151 -9.35 -8.12 -10.27
CA VAL A 151 -10.00 -9.12 -11.13
C VAL A 151 -10.36 -10.32 -10.28
N PRO A 152 -11.56 -10.90 -10.46
CA PRO A 152 -11.93 -12.13 -9.78
C PRO A 152 -10.92 -13.24 -10.07
N LEU A 153 -10.51 -13.96 -9.02
CA LEU A 153 -9.69 -15.15 -9.16
C LEU A 153 -10.59 -16.33 -9.53
N ALA A 154 -10.43 -16.85 -10.74
CA ALA A 154 -11.26 -17.95 -11.25
C ALA A 154 -11.12 -19.19 -10.36
N GLY A 155 -12.24 -19.77 -9.93
CA GLY A 155 -12.27 -20.95 -9.07
C GLY A 155 -12.06 -20.68 -7.58
N SER A 156 -12.06 -19.41 -7.15
CA SER A 156 -11.99 -19.04 -5.74
C SER A 156 -13.37 -18.68 -5.15
N ASN A 157 -13.45 -18.61 -3.83
CA ASN A 157 -14.63 -18.11 -3.11
C ASN A 157 -14.55 -16.58 -2.97
N ASP A 158 -14.93 -15.86 -4.02
CA ASP A 158 -14.97 -14.39 -4.06
C ASP A 158 -13.60 -13.71 -3.79
N GLU A 159 -12.49 -14.41 -4.02
CA GLU A 159 -11.16 -13.79 -3.98
C GLU A 159 -10.87 -13.03 -5.27
N SER A 160 -9.97 -12.05 -5.17
CA SER A 160 -9.55 -11.22 -6.30
C SER A 160 -8.05 -11.03 -6.30
N TRP A 161 -7.47 -10.86 -7.49
CA TRP A 161 -6.07 -10.49 -7.67
C TRP A 161 -5.96 -9.12 -8.34
N ALA A 162 -4.91 -8.37 -7.99
CA ALA A 162 -4.68 -7.04 -8.54
C ALA A 162 -3.91 -7.12 -9.86
N LYS A 163 -4.44 -6.46 -10.89
CA LYS A 163 -3.68 -6.19 -12.12
C LYS A 163 -2.63 -5.14 -11.82
N VAL A 164 -1.40 -5.38 -12.26
CA VAL A 164 -0.34 -4.39 -12.26
C VAL A 164 -0.05 -3.97 -13.70
N LEU A 165 0.44 -2.74 -13.89
CA LEU A 165 0.91 -2.30 -15.18
C LEU A 165 2.08 -3.18 -15.65
N MET A 166 1.90 -3.93 -16.74
CA MET A 166 2.93 -4.82 -17.32
C MET A 166 4.24 -4.09 -17.69
N ALA A 167 4.20 -2.76 -17.85
CA ALA A 167 5.35 -1.90 -18.13
C ALA A 167 5.85 -1.12 -16.90
N LEU A 168 5.74 -1.71 -15.69
CA LEU A 168 6.17 -1.09 -14.42
C LEU A 168 7.58 -0.44 -14.47
N PRO A 169 8.61 -1.05 -15.10
CA PRO A 169 9.94 -0.44 -15.17
C PRO A 169 9.94 0.89 -15.94
N LEU A 170 9.17 0.97 -17.04
CA LEU A 170 9.12 2.15 -17.89
C LEU A 170 8.27 3.26 -17.27
N ALA A 171 7.17 2.90 -16.59
CA ALA A 171 6.33 3.86 -15.88
C ALA A 171 7.06 4.49 -14.69
N LEU A 172 7.85 3.71 -13.94
CA LEU A 172 8.68 4.23 -12.85
C LEU A 172 9.72 5.25 -13.37
N LEU A 173 10.29 4.99 -14.55
CA LEU A 173 11.26 5.88 -15.20
C LEU A 173 10.64 7.26 -15.53
N LEU A 174 9.42 7.25 -16.07
CA LEU A 174 8.69 8.49 -16.41
C LEU A 174 8.37 9.33 -15.17
N THR A 175 8.07 8.69 -14.03
CA THR A 175 7.78 9.41 -12.78
C THR A 175 9.02 9.97 -12.07
N THR A 176 10.20 9.41 -12.35
CA THR A 176 11.43 9.80 -11.64
C THR A 176 12.27 10.82 -12.41
N ASN A 177 11.92 11.17 -13.66
CA ASN A 177 12.72 12.07 -14.52
C ASN A 177 14.22 11.68 -14.54
N LYS A 178 14.52 10.38 -14.44
CA LYS A 178 15.89 9.87 -14.46
C LYS A 178 16.18 9.21 -15.78
N GLU A 179 17.21 9.71 -16.44
CA GLU A 179 17.75 9.12 -17.66
C GLU A 179 18.27 7.71 -17.37
N LEU A 180 17.95 6.76 -18.26
CA LEU A 180 18.52 5.42 -18.23
C LEU A 180 20.03 5.57 -18.38
N ALA A 181 20.77 5.41 -17.29
CA ALA A 181 22.16 4.99 -17.38
C ALA A 181 22.14 3.55 -17.93
N LEU A 182 22.07 3.41 -19.25
CA LEU A 182 22.27 2.14 -19.92
C LEU A 182 23.69 1.66 -19.53
N PRO A 183 23.83 0.45 -18.96
CA PRO A 183 25.15 -0.09 -18.72
C PRO A 183 25.83 -0.32 -20.07
N ASN A 184 26.89 0.46 -20.30
CA ASN A 184 27.88 0.29 -21.36
C ASN A 184 27.38 0.42 -22.81
N GLY A 185 27.26 1.67 -23.27
CA GLY A 185 27.76 2.05 -24.60
C GLY A 185 27.00 1.54 -25.83
N VAL A 186 25.69 1.31 -25.74
CA VAL A 186 24.86 1.11 -26.95
C VAL A 186 24.02 2.37 -27.18
N SER A 187 24.49 3.20 -28.11
CA SER A 187 23.69 4.24 -28.75
C SER A 187 22.84 3.62 -29.86
N LEU A 188 21.65 4.17 -30.11
CA LEU A 188 20.84 3.85 -31.30
C LEU A 188 21.59 4.15 -32.61
#